data_AF-A0A9Q3HLP1-F1
#
_entry.id   AF-A0A9Q3HLP1-F1
#
_cell.length_a   1.000
_cell.length_b   1.000
_cell.length_c   1.000
_cell.angle_alpha   90.00
_cell.angle_beta   90.00
_cell.angle_gamma   90.00
#
_symmetry.space_group_name_H-M   'P 1'
#
loop_
_entity.id
_entity.type
_entity.pdbx_description
1 polymer ?
#
loop_
_entity_poly.entity_id
_entity_poly.type
_entity_poly.pdbx_seq_one_letter_code
_entity_poly.pdbx_strand_id
1 'polypeptide(L)'
;MVFSKSEEEHVTHVSTVLSSLRVNDLFDKASKCLYHVSSLEYLGVANFYHWFIKNYSKKISSLTNSLKKDSFFTLNEEALSQCHQLKEAFNTAPILSHFNPPLPTIVETDASSFALGDVLIQISATGKHPIAFDSCKHIPAEVNFEIHDKELLGIVWALKHWRAFLLSLSSPFEVLTNHSSLQYFMSSSILIFCQTRWAEFFSEFYFSITYLPGCLATFPDASSHWDKNYPKMGRISSARIQ
;
A
#
# COMPACT_ATOMS: atom_id res chain seq x y z
N MET A 1 -14.26 10.79 6.22
CA MET A 1 -15.26 10.30 7.19
C MET A 1 -15.38 11.30 8.32
N VAL A 2 -16.57 11.48 8.88
CA VAL A 2 -16.82 12.38 10.01
C VAL A 2 -17.26 11.52 11.18
N PHE A 3 -16.65 11.67 12.34
CA PHE A 3 -17.05 10.99 13.58
C PHE A 3 -17.32 12.06 14.64
N SER A 4 -18.31 11.85 15.49
CA SER A 4 -18.66 12.79 16.56
C SER A 4 -19.25 12.04 17.74
N LYS A 5 -19.17 12.62 18.94
CA LYS A 5 -19.59 11.92 20.17
C LYS A 5 -21.09 12.04 20.40
N SER A 6 -21.72 13.10 19.88
CA SER A 6 -23.16 13.31 19.90
C SER A 6 -23.71 13.56 18.50
N GLU A 7 -25.01 13.33 18.33
CA GLU A 7 -25.73 13.56 17.07
C GLU A 7 -25.74 15.05 16.70
N GLU A 8 -25.94 15.94 17.67
CA GLU A 8 -25.93 17.39 17.49
C GLU A 8 -24.56 17.90 17.00
N GLU A 9 -23.48 17.36 17.57
CA GLU A 9 -22.10 17.66 17.15
C GLU A 9 -21.84 17.08 15.75
N HIS A 10 -22.38 15.90 15.44
CA HIS A 10 -22.23 15.25 14.14
C HIS A 10 -22.84 16.08 13.01
N VAL A 11 -24.06 16.59 13.21
CA VAL A 11 -24.74 17.46 12.24
C VAL A 11 -23.90 18.72 11.98
N THR A 12 -23.32 19.30 13.03
CA THR A 12 -22.46 20.49 12.94
C THR A 12 -21.19 20.20 12.14
N HIS A 13 -20.51 19.09 12.42
CA HIS A 13 -19.29 18.69 11.69
C HIS A 13 -19.57 18.35 10.23
N VAL A 14 -20.64 17.60 9.94
CA VAL A 14 -21.03 17.27 8.56
C VAL A 14 -21.38 18.53 7.78
N SER A 15 -22.13 19.46 8.37
CA SER A 15 -22.47 20.75 7.76
C SER A 15 -21.22 21.57 7.41
N THR A 16 -20.23 21.59 8.31
CA THR A 16 -18.95 22.26 8.09
C THR A 16 -18.19 21.63 6.91
N VAL A 17 -18.10 20.30 6.87
CA VAL A 17 -17.40 19.57 5.81
C VAL A 17 -18.09 19.78 4.46
N LEU A 18 -19.42 19.65 4.39
CA LEU A 18 -20.17 19.86 3.15
C LEU A 18 -20.07 21.30 2.64
N SER A 19 -20.03 22.28 3.56
CA SER A 19 -19.81 23.69 3.21
C SER A 19 -18.42 23.90 2.62
N SER A 20 -17.38 23.34 3.23
CA SER A 20 -16.01 23.38 2.71
C SER A 20 -15.89 22.70 1.34
N LEU A 21 -16.55 21.56 1.13
CA LEU A 21 -16.57 20.89 -0.19
C LEU A 21 -17.19 21.79 -1.26
N ARG A 22 -18.33 22.43 -0.96
CA ARG A 22 -19.01 23.33 -1.88
C ARG A 22 -18.16 24.55 -2.25
N VAL A 23 -17.39 25.11 -1.30
CA VAL A 23 -16.48 26.24 -1.56
C VAL A 23 -15.33 25.84 -2.51
N ASN A 24 -14.94 24.57 -2.53
CA ASN A 24 -13.87 24.05 -3.37
C ASN A 24 -14.38 23.38 -4.66
N ASP A 25 -15.64 23.62 -5.06
CA ASP A 25 -16.30 23.00 -6.23
C ASP A 25 -16.25 21.45 -6.22
N LEU A 26 -16.20 20.84 -5.03
CA LEU A 26 -16.27 19.40 -4.83
C LEU A 26 -17.69 18.98 -4.47
N PHE A 27 -18.20 17.96 -5.17
CA PHE A 27 -19.55 17.42 -4.94
C PHE A 27 -19.47 16.00 -4.40
N ASP A 28 -20.31 15.71 -3.41
CA ASP A 28 -20.48 14.36 -2.89
C ASP A 28 -21.41 13.55 -3.79
N LYS A 29 -21.04 12.29 -4.04
CA LYS A 29 -21.90 11.35 -4.74
C LYS A 29 -22.88 10.74 -3.75
N ALA A 30 -24.04 11.38 -3.57
CA ALA A 30 -25.06 10.99 -2.59
C ALA A 30 -25.41 9.49 -2.60
N SER A 31 -25.40 8.84 -3.77
CA SER A 31 -25.67 7.40 -3.91
C SER A 31 -24.64 6.48 -3.22
N LYS A 32 -23.48 7.00 -2.82
CA LYS A 32 -22.40 6.27 -2.13
C LYS A 32 -22.16 6.78 -0.71
N CYS A 33 -22.87 7.81 -0.29
CA CYS A 33 -22.70 8.42 1.03
C CYS A 33 -23.71 7.80 2.01
N LEU A 34 -23.20 7.37 3.16
CA LEU A 34 -24.00 6.90 4.28
C LEU A 34 -23.98 7.99 5.34
N TYR A 35 -25.16 8.53 5.67
CA TYR A 35 -25.33 9.57 6.69
C TYR A 35 -26.01 8.98 7.93
N HIS A 36 -25.67 9.49 9.12
CA HIS A 36 -26.29 9.09 10.40
C HIS A 36 -26.30 7.58 10.68
N VAL A 37 -25.19 6.90 10.36
CA VAL A 37 -25.07 5.46 10.64
C VAL A 37 -24.38 5.24 11.98
N SER A 38 -24.98 4.42 12.85
CA SER A 38 -24.47 4.09 14.18
C SER A 38 -23.36 3.04 14.18
N SER A 39 -23.26 2.24 13.12
CA SER A 39 -22.19 1.25 12.92
C SER A 39 -21.70 1.26 11.48
N LEU A 40 -20.38 1.27 11.29
CA LEU A 40 -19.75 1.17 9.98
C LEU A 40 -18.87 -0.08 9.94
N GLU A 41 -18.79 -0.72 8.79
CA GLU A 41 -17.85 -1.82 8.57
C GLU A 41 -16.41 -1.29 8.59
N TYR A 42 -15.78 -1.38 9.76
CA TYR A 42 -14.47 -0.79 10.04
C TYR A 42 -13.40 -1.21 9.03
N LEU A 43 -13.34 -2.50 8.69
CA LEU A 43 -12.33 -3.00 7.75
C LEU A 43 -12.63 -2.68 6.29
N GLY A 44 -13.92 -2.63 5.89
CA GLY A 44 -14.28 -2.21 4.53
C GLY A 44 -13.87 -0.77 4.28
N VAL A 45 -14.14 0.09 5.25
CA VAL A 45 -13.73 1.49 5.27
C VAL A 45 -12.20 1.62 5.33
N ALA A 46 -11.53 0.92 6.23
CA ALA A 46 -10.09 0.99 6.35
C ALA A 46 -9.41 0.53 5.05
N ASN A 47 -9.97 -0.48 4.40
CA ASN A 47 -9.49 -0.98 3.12
C ASN A 47 -9.75 0.03 2.00
N PHE A 48 -10.84 0.80 2.02
CA PHE A 48 -11.02 1.90 1.06
C PHE A 48 -9.91 2.94 1.15
N TYR A 49 -9.36 3.18 2.35
CA TYR A 49 -8.31 4.17 2.58
C TYR A 49 -6.91 3.55 2.77
N HIS A 50 -6.70 2.28 2.40
CA HIS A 50 -5.40 1.60 2.56
C HIS A 50 -4.24 2.35 1.90
N TRP A 51 -4.50 2.93 0.73
CA TRP A 51 -3.60 3.80 -0.03
C TRP A 51 -3.12 5.08 0.66
N PHE A 52 -3.75 5.51 1.76
CA PHE A 52 -3.28 6.64 2.58
C PHE A 52 -2.37 6.20 3.73
N ILE A 53 -2.24 4.90 3.97
CA ILE A 53 -1.56 4.37 5.14
C ILE A 53 -0.37 3.52 4.70
N LYS A 54 0.82 4.01 5.01
CA LYS A 54 2.06 3.23 4.82
C LYS A 54 1.97 1.89 5.54
N ASN A 55 2.31 0.81 4.84
CA ASN A 55 2.32 -0.56 5.33
C ASN A 55 0.96 -1.04 5.89
N TYR A 56 -0.15 -0.62 5.28
CA TYR A 56 -1.50 -0.99 5.70
C TYR A 56 -1.67 -2.50 5.91
N SER A 57 -1.23 -3.32 4.95
CA SER A 57 -1.32 -4.80 5.03
C SER A 57 -0.66 -5.41 6.27
N LYS A 58 0.39 -4.76 6.80
CA LYS A 58 1.05 -5.14 8.06
C LYS A 58 0.19 -4.74 9.26
N LYS A 59 -0.33 -3.50 9.26
CA LYS A 59 -1.15 -2.94 10.35
C LYS A 59 -2.47 -3.68 10.55
N ILE A 60 -3.05 -4.26 9.50
CA ILE A 60 -4.31 -5.02 9.57
C ILE A 60 -4.12 -6.54 9.62
N SER A 61 -2.88 -7.02 9.71
CA SER A 61 -2.57 -8.44 9.58
C SER A 61 -3.21 -9.32 10.65
N SER A 62 -3.23 -8.88 11.92
CA SER A 62 -3.88 -9.63 13.01
C SER A 62 -5.39 -9.59 12.86
N LEU A 63 -5.95 -8.42 12.53
CA LEU A 63 -7.39 -8.23 12.28
C LEU A 63 -7.91 -9.11 11.13
N THR A 64 -7.17 -9.19 10.02
CA THR A 64 -7.55 -10.04 8.87
C THR A 64 -7.35 -11.52 9.15
N ASN A 65 -6.38 -11.90 9.98
CA ASN A 65 -6.20 -13.30 10.39
C ASN A 65 -7.36 -13.79 11.26
N SER A 66 -7.89 -12.95 12.16
CA SER A 66 -9.05 -13.27 13.01
C SER A 66 -10.38 -13.35 12.25
N LEU A 67 -10.39 -13.04 10.95
CA LEU A 67 -11.56 -13.11 10.07
C LEU A 67 -11.48 -14.26 9.06
N LYS A 68 -10.44 -15.10 9.15
CA LYS A 68 -10.32 -16.27 8.29
C LYS A 68 -11.37 -17.31 8.64
N LYS A 69 -11.79 -18.05 7.62
CA LYS A 69 -12.69 -19.21 7.76
C LYS A 69 -12.09 -20.18 8.81
N ASP A 70 -12.93 -20.64 9.73
CA ASP A 70 -12.58 -21.53 10.85
C ASP A 70 -11.79 -20.90 12.02
N SER A 71 -11.71 -19.57 12.10
CA SER A 71 -11.21 -18.86 13.29
C SER A 71 -12.35 -18.24 14.10
N PHE A 72 -12.30 -18.37 15.43
CA PHE A 72 -13.18 -17.62 16.33
C PHE A 72 -12.68 -16.17 16.37
N PHE A 73 -13.60 -15.22 16.15
CA PHE A 73 -13.28 -13.81 16.29
C PHE A 73 -13.01 -13.51 17.77
N THR A 74 -11.73 -13.39 18.12
CA THR A 74 -11.32 -12.95 19.46
C THR A 74 -10.65 -11.60 19.33
N LEU A 75 -11.27 -10.59 19.95
CA LEU A 75 -10.72 -9.23 20.00
C LEU A 75 -9.60 -9.19 21.07
N ASN A 76 -8.44 -9.74 20.72
CA ASN A 76 -7.28 -9.80 21.62
C ASN A 76 -6.65 -8.41 21.79
N GLU A 77 -5.84 -8.23 22.84
CA GLU A 77 -5.11 -6.98 23.09
C GLU A 77 -4.26 -6.53 21.88
N GLU A 78 -3.68 -7.48 21.14
CA GLU A 78 -2.95 -7.20 19.89
C GLU A 78 -3.85 -6.60 18.80
N ALA A 79 -5.08 -7.11 18.64
CA ALA A 79 -6.04 -6.61 17.66
C ALA A 79 -6.52 -5.20 18.04
N LEU A 80 -6.74 -4.94 19.34
CA LEU A 80 -7.07 -3.61 19.86
C LEU A 80 -5.95 -2.60 19.64
N SER A 81 -4.70 -3.00 19.90
CA SER A 81 -3.51 -2.19 19.65
C SER A 81 -3.37 -1.84 18.16
N GLN A 82 -3.57 -2.81 17.25
CA GLN A 82 -3.58 -2.55 15.81
C GLN A 82 -4.69 -1.60 15.37
N CYS A 83 -5.91 -1.72 15.92
CA CYS A 83 -6.98 -0.76 15.69
C CYS A 83 -6.59 0.66 16.14
N HIS A 84 -5.91 0.79 17.29
CA HIS A 84 -5.43 2.08 17.77
C HIS A 84 -4.36 2.68 16.85
N GLN A 85 -3.36 1.88 16.47
CA GLN A 85 -2.31 2.29 15.52
C GLN A 85 -2.89 2.68 14.16
N LEU A 86 -3.98 2.05 13.73
CA LEU A 86 -4.65 2.38 12.49
C LEU A 86 -5.39 3.71 12.60
N LYS A 87 -6.09 3.95 13.72
CA LYS A 87 -6.72 5.25 14.02
C LYS A 87 -5.71 6.39 14.10
N GLU A 88 -4.59 6.16 14.78
CA GLU A 88 -3.48 7.12 14.82
C GLU A 88 -2.90 7.37 13.43
N ALA A 89 -2.73 6.32 12.63
CA ALA A 89 -2.26 6.46 11.25
C ALA A 89 -3.24 7.26 10.39
N PHE A 90 -4.55 7.14 10.61
CA PHE A 90 -5.55 7.99 9.96
C PHE A 90 -5.44 9.47 10.38
N ASN A 91 -5.12 9.73 11.65
CA ASN A 91 -5.00 11.10 12.17
C ASN A 91 -3.66 11.76 11.83
N THR A 92 -2.61 10.96 11.67
CA THR A 92 -1.23 11.40 11.35
C THR A 92 -0.88 11.17 9.88
N ALA A 93 -1.83 10.66 9.08
CA ALA A 93 -1.61 10.37 7.68
C ALA A 93 -1.04 11.62 7.00
N PRO A 94 0.08 11.50 6.27
CA PRO A 94 0.60 12.63 5.51
C PRO A 94 -0.51 13.10 4.57
N ILE A 95 -0.63 14.42 4.40
CA ILE A 95 -1.53 15.01 3.43
C ILE A 95 -1.05 14.51 2.06
N LEU A 96 -1.72 13.47 1.53
CA LEU A 96 -1.43 13.03 0.17
C LEU A 96 -1.78 14.15 -0.78
N SER A 97 -0.88 14.41 -1.72
CA SER A 97 -1.14 15.39 -2.77
C SER A 97 -1.96 14.77 -3.89
N HIS A 98 -2.75 15.61 -4.56
CA HIS A 98 -3.42 15.19 -5.80
C HIS A 98 -2.39 14.96 -6.89
N PHE A 99 -2.60 13.89 -7.67
CA PHE A 99 -1.75 13.58 -8.81
C PHE A 99 -1.84 14.69 -9.87
N ASN A 100 -0.69 15.18 -10.32
CA ASN A 100 -0.56 16.21 -11.33
C ASN A 100 0.34 15.71 -12.49
N PRO A 101 -0.21 15.31 -13.64
CA PRO A 101 0.54 14.72 -14.75
C PRO A 101 1.84 15.42 -15.22
N PRO A 102 1.94 16.77 -15.24
CA PRO A 102 3.18 17.46 -15.61
C PRO A 102 4.31 17.40 -14.57
N LEU A 103 4.06 16.94 -13.34
CA LEU A 103 5.10 16.86 -12.32
C LEU A 103 5.94 15.58 -12.46
N PRO A 104 7.25 15.63 -12.18
CA PRO A 104 8.09 14.44 -12.13
C PRO A 104 7.54 13.43 -11.11
N THR A 105 7.41 12.19 -11.56
CA THR A 105 6.88 11.08 -10.77
C THR A 105 7.97 10.07 -10.45
N ILE A 106 7.95 9.59 -9.22
CA ILE A 106 8.81 8.54 -8.70
C ILE A 106 7.93 7.42 -8.15
N VAL A 107 8.29 6.17 -8.43
CA VAL A 107 7.71 4.98 -7.80
C VAL A 107 8.79 4.34 -6.93
N GLU A 108 8.64 4.40 -5.62
CA GLU A 108 9.52 3.67 -4.70
C GLU A 108 8.89 2.30 -4.42
N THR A 109 9.65 1.22 -4.61
CA THR A 109 9.22 -0.15 -4.37
C THR A 109 10.10 -0.82 -3.33
N ASP A 110 9.50 -1.60 -2.44
CA ASP A 110 10.17 -2.40 -1.42
C ASP A 110 9.55 -3.80 -1.39
N ALA A 111 10.36 -4.83 -1.65
CA ALA A 111 9.93 -6.21 -1.45
C ALA A 111 10.56 -6.79 -0.18
N SER A 112 9.72 -7.40 0.64
CA SER A 112 10.15 -8.22 1.76
C SER A 112 10.00 -9.70 1.42
N SER A 113 10.43 -10.59 2.32
CA SER A 113 10.25 -12.03 2.13
C SER A 113 8.78 -12.46 2.01
N PHE A 114 7.83 -11.65 2.50
CA PHE A 114 6.42 -12.04 2.68
C PHE A 114 5.40 -11.05 2.09
N ALA A 115 5.81 -9.82 1.77
CA ALA A 115 4.93 -8.77 1.29
C ALA A 115 5.69 -7.79 0.41
N LEU A 116 4.94 -7.17 -0.51
CA LEU A 116 5.35 -6.08 -1.36
C LEU A 116 4.77 -4.78 -0.82
N GLY A 117 5.53 -3.71 -0.90
CA GLY A 117 5.06 -2.35 -0.64
C GLY A 117 5.57 -1.41 -1.72
N ASP A 118 4.76 -0.43 -2.07
CA ASP A 118 5.15 0.59 -3.01
C ASP A 118 4.49 1.94 -2.69
N VAL A 119 5.08 3.01 -3.22
CA VAL A 119 4.57 4.38 -3.07
C VAL A 119 4.78 5.16 -4.34
N LEU A 120 3.71 5.81 -4.79
CA LEU A 120 3.72 6.79 -5.85
C LEU A 120 4.02 8.17 -5.27
N ILE A 121 5.08 8.81 -5.74
CA ILE A 121 5.57 10.10 -5.24
C ILE A 121 5.62 11.08 -6.41
N GLN A 122 5.30 12.35 -6.17
CA GLN A 122 5.58 13.44 -7.10
C GLN A 122 6.50 14.48 -6.48
N ILE A 123 7.40 15.02 -7.29
CA ILE A 123 8.27 16.11 -6.90
C ILE A 123 7.60 17.42 -7.30
N SER A 124 7.32 18.26 -6.31
CA SER A 124 6.86 19.63 -6.51
C SER A 124 7.89 20.63 -5.97
N ALA A 125 7.63 21.93 -6.12
CA ALA A 125 8.50 22.99 -5.60
C ALA A 125 8.73 22.90 -4.08
N THR A 126 7.83 22.26 -3.33
CA THR A 126 7.92 22.10 -1.88
C THR A 126 8.57 20.79 -1.45
N GLY A 127 8.98 19.93 -2.39
CA GLY A 127 9.68 18.67 -2.11
C GLY A 127 8.97 17.44 -2.68
N LYS A 128 9.30 16.26 -2.11
CA LYS A 128 8.66 14.98 -2.45
C LYS A 128 7.32 14.85 -1.74
N HIS A 129 6.26 14.60 -2.50
CA HIS A 129 4.90 14.41 -1.97
C HIS A 129 4.40 13.01 -2.31
N PRO A 130 4.06 12.18 -1.31
CA PRO A 130 3.39 10.92 -1.57
C PRO A 130 1.99 11.21 -2.13
N ILE A 131 1.64 10.53 -3.21
CA ILE A 131 0.33 10.57 -3.86
C ILE A 131 -0.52 9.41 -3.39
N ALA A 132 0.07 8.21 -3.30
CA ALA A 132 -0.60 6.99 -2.86
C ALA A 132 0.43 5.94 -2.43
N PHE A 133 0.04 5.10 -1.47
CA PHE A 133 0.77 3.91 -1.05
C PHE A 133 0.02 2.66 -1.55
N ASP A 134 0.72 1.55 -1.80
CA ASP A 134 0.10 0.22 -1.89
C ASP A 134 0.93 -0.78 -1.07
N SER A 135 0.27 -1.82 -0.58
CA SER A 135 0.95 -2.94 0.07
C SER A 135 0.15 -4.22 -0.07
N CYS A 136 0.80 -5.27 -0.58
CA CYS A 136 0.18 -6.57 -0.84
C CYS A 136 1.00 -7.69 -0.19
N LYS A 137 0.32 -8.77 0.26
CA LYS A 137 1.00 -9.98 0.75
C LYS A 137 1.30 -10.91 -0.41
N HIS A 138 2.46 -11.58 -0.37
CA HIS A 138 2.79 -12.60 -1.35
C HIS A 138 1.78 -13.75 -1.33
N ILE A 139 1.45 -14.24 -2.52
CA ILE A 139 0.73 -15.51 -2.69
C ILE A 139 1.69 -16.65 -2.34
N PRO A 140 1.23 -17.82 -1.81
CA PRO A 140 2.12 -18.89 -1.40
C PRO A 140 3.16 -19.35 -2.44
N ALA A 141 2.85 -19.23 -3.73
CA ALA A 141 3.80 -19.52 -4.81
C ALA A 141 4.95 -18.50 -4.87
N GLU A 142 4.65 -17.21 -4.67
CA GLU A 142 5.59 -16.09 -4.75
C GLU A 142 6.52 -16.03 -3.53
N VAL A 143 6.08 -16.55 -2.38
CA VAL A 143 6.92 -16.67 -1.18
C VAL A 143 8.18 -17.50 -1.43
N ASN A 144 8.13 -18.44 -2.39
CA ASN A 144 9.28 -19.29 -2.73
C ASN A 144 10.21 -18.69 -3.79
N PHE A 145 9.90 -17.50 -4.33
CA PHE A 145 10.77 -16.85 -5.29
C PHE A 145 12.09 -16.42 -4.66
N GLU A 146 13.14 -16.39 -5.48
CA GLU A 146 14.41 -15.80 -5.09
C GLU A 146 14.24 -14.31 -4.80
N ILE A 147 15.13 -13.75 -3.98
CA ILE A 147 15.05 -12.34 -3.55
C ILE A 147 14.99 -11.42 -4.78
N HIS A 148 15.83 -11.70 -5.79
CA HIS A 148 15.84 -10.98 -7.06
C HIS A 148 14.45 -10.93 -7.73
N ASP A 149 13.81 -12.08 -7.87
CA ASP A 149 12.52 -12.19 -8.54
C ASP A 149 11.38 -11.59 -7.71
N LYS A 150 11.51 -11.55 -6.37
CA LYS A 150 10.57 -10.85 -5.49
C LYS A 150 10.65 -9.33 -5.64
N GLU A 151 11.85 -8.78 -5.68
CA GLU A 151 12.07 -7.35 -5.90
C GLU A 151 11.54 -6.93 -7.27
N LEU A 152 11.82 -7.72 -8.30
CA LEU A 152 11.30 -7.51 -9.65
C LEU A 152 9.77 -7.62 -9.70
N LEU A 153 9.19 -8.60 -8.99
CA LEU A 153 7.74 -8.73 -8.85
C LEU A 153 7.13 -7.50 -8.15
N GLY A 154 7.84 -6.90 -7.18
CA GLY A 154 7.46 -5.63 -6.56
C GLY A 154 7.29 -4.50 -7.58
N ILE A 155 8.25 -4.35 -8.50
CA ILE A 155 8.16 -3.37 -9.60
C ILE A 155 6.98 -3.69 -10.51
N VAL A 156 6.83 -4.95 -10.94
CA VAL A 156 5.71 -5.36 -11.81
C VAL A 156 4.36 -5.08 -11.14
N TRP A 157 4.25 -5.34 -9.83
CA TRP A 157 3.05 -5.07 -9.04
C TRP A 157 2.73 -3.58 -9.02
N ALA A 158 3.70 -2.74 -8.66
CA ALA A 158 3.53 -1.29 -8.61
C ALA A 158 3.12 -0.71 -9.98
N LEU A 159 3.79 -1.13 -11.06
CA LEU A 159 3.48 -0.67 -12.41
C LEU A 159 2.08 -1.10 -12.87
N LYS A 160 1.61 -2.30 -12.49
CA LYS A 160 0.24 -2.73 -12.75
C LYS A 160 -0.77 -1.90 -11.96
N HIS A 161 -0.48 -1.65 -10.68
CA HIS A 161 -1.36 -0.89 -9.81
C HIS A 161 -1.51 0.56 -10.30
N TRP A 162 -0.38 1.22 -10.57
CA TRP A 162 -0.34 2.64 -10.96
C TRP A 162 -0.45 2.87 -12.46
N ARG A 163 -0.74 1.84 -13.26
CA ARG A 163 -0.74 1.88 -14.73
C ARG A 163 -1.46 3.11 -15.31
N ALA A 164 -2.65 3.41 -14.80
CA ALA A 164 -3.46 4.53 -15.28
C ALA A 164 -2.77 5.89 -15.08
N PHE A 165 -2.08 6.07 -13.95
CA PHE A 165 -1.33 7.29 -13.66
C PHE A 165 -0.05 7.36 -14.50
N LEU A 166 0.71 6.25 -14.55
CA LEU A 166 2.01 6.21 -15.22
C LEU A 166 1.89 6.38 -16.74
N LEU A 167 0.85 5.84 -17.37
CA LEU A 167 0.58 6.04 -18.80
C LEU A 167 0.12 7.46 -19.16
N SER A 168 -0.36 8.23 -18.18
CA SER A 168 -0.77 9.62 -18.39
C SER A 168 0.42 10.60 -18.38
N LEU A 169 1.61 10.14 -18.02
CA LEU A 169 2.82 10.97 -17.95
C LEU A 169 3.39 11.21 -19.34
N SER A 170 3.79 12.46 -19.60
CA SER A 170 4.49 12.82 -20.84
C SER A 170 6.02 12.70 -20.70
N SER A 171 6.53 12.68 -19.47
CA SER A 171 7.94 12.53 -19.14
C SER A 171 8.23 11.15 -18.56
N PRO A 172 9.46 10.62 -18.69
CA PRO A 172 9.84 9.38 -18.04
C PRO A 172 9.70 9.53 -16.52
N PHE A 173 9.26 8.47 -15.86
CA PHE A 173 9.24 8.38 -14.40
C PHE A 173 10.40 7.52 -13.90
N GLU A 174 10.74 7.67 -12.62
CA GLU A 174 11.83 6.93 -12.00
C GLU A 174 11.29 5.86 -11.06
N VAL A 175 11.83 4.64 -11.16
CA VAL A 175 11.55 3.55 -10.22
C VAL A 175 12.75 3.40 -9.29
N LEU A 176 12.52 3.59 -7.99
CA LEU A 176 13.53 3.42 -6.95
C LEU A 176 13.39 2.05 -6.30
N THR A 177 14.50 1.31 -6.25
CA THR A 177 14.58 -0.01 -5.63
C THR A 177 15.76 -0.11 -4.66
N ASN A 178 15.58 -0.87 -3.59
CA ASN A 178 16.59 -1.19 -2.60
C ASN A 178 17.58 -2.29 -3.08
N HIS A 179 17.47 -2.77 -4.32
CA HIS A 179 18.23 -3.90 -4.86
C HIS A 179 19.03 -3.53 -6.11
N SER A 180 20.37 -3.56 -6.01
CA SER A 180 21.27 -3.02 -7.05
C SER A 180 21.28 -3.82 -8.35
N SER A 181 20.97 -5.12 -8.32
CA SER A 181 20.97 -5.96 -9.54
C SER A 181 19.90 -5.55 -10.56
N LEU A 182 18.81 -4.92 -10.12
CA LEU A 182 17.69 -4.57 -10.98
C LEU A 182 17.98 -3.38 -11.89
N GLN A 183 19.01 -2.59 -11.58
CA GLN A 183 19.45 -1.47 -12.42
C GLN A 183 19.86 -1.93 -13.83
N TYR A 184 20.35 -3.17 -13.96
CA TYR A 184 20.81 -3.75 -15.23
C TYR A 184 19.80 -4.72 -15.85
N PHE A 185 18.61 -4.87 -15.27
CA PHE A 185 17.62 -5.84 -15.72
C PHE A 185 17.21 -5.61 -17.19
N MET A 186 16.90 -4.35 -17.56
CA MET A 186 16.52 -3.98 -18.93
C MET A 186 17.64 -4.18 -19.96
N SER A 187 18.91 -4.24 -19.52
CA SER A 187 20.08 -4.42 -20.39
C SER A 187 20.54 -5.88 -20.49
N SER A 188 19.94 -6.79 -19.72
CA SER A 188 20.37 -8.19 -19.63
C SER A 188 19.82 -9.00 -20.81
N SER A 189 20.70 -9.70 -21.53
CA SER A 189 20.38 -10.40 -22.78
C SER A 189 19.81 -11.81 -22.63
N ILE A 190 19.81 -12.36 -21.41
CA ILE A 190 19.26 -13.69 -21.11
C ILE A 190 18.23 -13.54 -20.00
N LEU A 191 16.95 -13.67 -20.37
CA LEU A 191 15.82 -13.60 -19.45
C LEU A 191 15.19 -14.99 -19.30
N ILE A 192 14.82 -15.34 -18.07
CA ILE A 192 14.02 -16.54 -17.77
C ILE A 192 12.58 -16.33 -18.28
N PHE A 193 11.83 -17.39 -18.57
CA PHE A 193 10.47 -17.30 -19.15
C PHE A 193 9.51 -16.31 -18.45
N CYS A 194 9.50 -16.26 -17.11
CA CYS A 194 8.70 -15.29 -16.37
C CYS A 194 9.18 -13.84 -16.59
N GLN A 195 10.49 -13.64 -16.64
CA GLN A 195 11.12 -12.34 -16.87
C GLN A 195 10.87 -11.83 -18.30
N THR A 196 10.75 -12.71 -19.29
CA THR A 196 10.36 -12.32 -20.67
C THR A 196 8.98 -11.67 -20.70
N ARG A 197 8.00 -12.25 -19.99
CA ARG A 197 6.63 -11.67 -19.92
C ARG A 197 6.62 -10.34 -19.18
N TRP A 198 7.49 -10.17 -18.18
CA TRP A 198 7.63 -8.91 -17.46
C TRP A 198 8.35 -7.85 -18.30
N ALA A 199 9.35 -8.23 -19.10
CA ALA A 199 10.03 -7.33 -20.03
C ALA A 199 9.07 -6.81 -21.12
N GLU A 200 8.22 -7.68 -21.66
CA GLU A 200 7.15 -7.28 -22.60
C GLU A 200 6.22 -6.24 -21.95
N PHE A 201 5.77 -6.49 -20.71
CA PHE A 201 4.95 -5.55 -19.96
C PHE A 201 5.66 -4.22 -19.68
N PHE A 202 6.96 -4.24 -19.38
CA PHE A 202 7.75 -3.03 -19.15
C PHE A 202 7.91 -2.17 -20.40
N SER A 203 7.89 -2.77 -21.60
CA SER A 203 8.00 -2.03 -22.86
C SER A 203 6.84 -1.04 -23.10
N GLU A 204 5.74 -1.21 -22.37
CA GLU A 204 4.60 -0.30 -22.42
C GLU A 204 4.84 1.02 -21.67
N PHE A 205 5.87 1.08 -20.82
CA PHE A 205 6.16 2.22 -19.97
C PHE A 205 7.49 2.86 -20.34
N TYR A 206 7.60 4.17 -20.13
CA TYR A 206 8.85 4.91 -20.27
C TYR A 206 9.40 5.28 -18.89
N PHE A 207 10.39 4.51 -18.41
CA PHE A 207 10.96 4.67 -17.08
C PHE A 207 12.42 4.27 -16.98
N SER A 208 13.07 4.70 -15.90
CA SER A 208 14.41 4.27 -15.49
C SER A 208 14.39 3.64 -14.10
N ILE A 209 15.20 2.60 -13.89
CA ILE A 209 15.38 1.98 -12.57
C ILE A 209 16.65 2.55 -11.94
N THR A 210 16.52 3.15 -10.77
CA THR A 210 17.63 3.67 -9.98
C THR A 210 17.73 2.92 -8.66
N TYR A 211 18.93 2.46 -8.35
CA TYR A 211 19.21 1.84 -7.07
C TYR A 211 19.35 2.91 -5.98
N LEU A 212 18.61 2.74 -4.89
CA LEU A 212 18.73 3.56 -3.69
C LEU A 212 19.33 2.71 -2.56
N PRO A 213 20.53 3.05 -2.05
CA PRO A 213 21.08 2.38 -0.88
C PRO A 213 20.14 2.58 0.31
N GLY A 214 19.82 1.51 1.04
CA GLY A 214 18.76 1.49 2.06
C GLY A 214 18.78 2.64 3.09
N CYS A 215 19.96 3.22 3.37
CA CYS A 215 20.13 4.33 4.30
C CYS A 215 19.68 5.72 3.76
N LEU A 216 19.31 5.83 2.47
CA LEU A 216 18.97 7.10 1.80
C LEU A 216 17.50 7.19 1.34
N ALA A 217 16.67 6.19 1.65
CA ALA A 217 15.23 6.28 1.45
C ALA A 217 14.67 7.46 2.25
N THR A 218 14.13 8.45 1.55
CA THR A 218 13.82 9.79 2.08
C THR A 218 12.64 9.80 3.08
N PHE A 219 12.14 8.63 3.48
CA PHE A 219 11.19 8.45 4.58
C PHE A 219 11.82 7.53 5.64
N PRO A 220 12.08 8.04 6.86
CA PRO A 220 12.99 7.42 7.82
C PRO A 220 12.67 5.94 8.08
N ASP A 221 13.73 5.15 7.99
CA ASP A 221 13.83 3.76 8.38
C ASP A 221 13.22 3.52 9.77
N ALA A 222 12.06 2.88 9.77
CA ALA A 222 11.58 2.08 10.88
C ALA A 222 11.49 0.61 10.43
N SER A 223 12.69 0.08 10.19
CA SER A 223 13.09 -1.28 10.56
C SER A 223 12.74 -2.42 9.61
N SER A 224 13.55 -2.58 8.56
CA SER A 224 13.82 -3.85 7.88
C SER A 224 14.77 -4.74 8.70
N HIS A 225 14.46 -4.97 9.97
CA HIS A 225 15.11 -5.99 10.79
C HIS A 225 14.10 -6.50 11.82
N TRP A 226 13.29 -7.50 11.46
CA TRP A 226 12.74 -8.41 12.47
C TRP A 226 12.77 -9.86 11.98
N ASP A 227 13.86 -10.49 12.39
CA ASP A 227 13.94 -11.68 13.24
C ASP A 227 13.67 -13.08 12.68
N LYS A 228 14.72 -13.91 12.82
CA LYS A 228 14.92 -15.24 12.24
C LYS A 228 14.12 -16.35 12.93
N ASN A 229 13.16 -16.03 13.79
CA ASN A 229 12.49 -17.01 14.65
C ASN A 229 10.97 -16.89 14.59
N TYR A 230 10.33 -17.54 13.62
CA TYR A 230 8.95 -18.04 13.76
C TYR A 230 8.87 -19.47 13.18
N PRO A 231 8.10 -20.36 13.83
CA PRO A 231 8.28 -21.80 13.69
C PRO A 231 7.83 -22.26 12.31
N LYS A 232 8.62 -23.15 11.71
CA LYS A 232 8.22 -23.93 10.54
C LYS A 232 6.94 -24.67 10.88
N MET A 233 5.79 -24.24 10.36
CA MET A 233 4.59 -25.09 10.38
C MET A 233 4.84 -26.25 9.42
N GLY A 234 5.26 -27.37 10.00
CA GLY A 234 5.30 -28.67 9.35
C GLY A 234 3.89 -29.08 8.93
N ARG A 235 3.85 -29.85 7.83
CA ARG A 235 2.68 -30.63 7.42
C ARG A 235 2.14 -31.41 8.61
N ILE A 236 0.85 -31.27 8.92
CA ILE A 236 0.15 -32.31 9.68
C ILE A 236 -1.19 -32.59 9.01
N SER A 237 -1.19 -33.75 8.36
CA SER A 237 -2.31 -34.61 8.04
C SER A 237 -3.26 -34.81 9.24
N SER A 238 -4.56 -34.83 8.95
CA SER A 238 -5.62 -35.55 9.66
C SER A 238 -5.29 -36.15 11.03
N ALA A 239 -5.90 -35.63 12.10
CA ALA A 239 -6.21 -36.44 13.28
C ALA A 239 -7.41 -35.89 14.04
N ARG A 240 -8.17 -36.83 14.59
CA ARG A 240 -9.53 -36.74 15.11
C ARG A 240 -9.53 -36.41 16.61
N ILE A 241 -10.64 -35.80 17.00
CA ILE A 241 -11.08 -35.37 18.33
C ILE A 241 -10.95 -36.48 19.40
N GLN A 242 -10.55 -36.09 20.62
CA GLN A 242 -11.25 -36.42 21.86
C GLN A 242 -11.46 -35.15 22.67
#